data_AF-A0A7J0BIM4-F1
#
_entry.id   AF-A0A7J0BIM4-F1
#
_cell.length_a   1.000
_cell.length_b   1.000
_cell.length_c   1.000
_cell.angle_alpha   90.00
_cell.angle_beta   90.00
_cell.angle_gamma   90.00
#
_symmetry.space_group_name_H-M   'P 1'
#
loop_
_entity.id
_entity.type
_entity.pdbx_description
1 polymer ?
#
loop_
_entity_poly.entity_id
_entity_poly.type
_entity_poly.pdbx_seq_one_letter_code
_entity_poly.pdbx_strand_id
1 'polypeptide(L)'
;MSFAAVFSATILLSSLLFHFTIARRIKHLASIANDDTLHNANTLPVPLRNIAETILSRNKELADQQTRLTEIVAALSEDRSVIIANEHGSITHMDESAISALGQKGKAEEYLCGNMSRLLGESSAAGSLATRVLKSGRRETAEMTVLQNGIVRTLVCTATPLSSSDGSSNKGLCLSLVDMTESRAQEKALVEDKVRMAELAEQLIASAQQVNSASEDLAERIQSANAGATRQQHRTMETATAMEQMNATVMEVARSASDAAELAVRTRSHSSDGAKRMASLEGEIAGVGGVVSVLGDRIEELGTKAVDIGQVINVINDIADQTNLLALNAAIEAARAGDAGRGFAVVADEVRKLAEKTMQATSEVRSVILSIQESSKAASGEMQQALSAVEQVTASANAAGAALQSIVSLADETSSQVQSIATAAEEQSATSEQINGAVDEITRIATETMETMNKAATDVFSLSGRASDLSLHIKRMQSGECEKDAAGKEVPCWVYKDCGREKGGKREKEMGVCPAWPNHGYSCAAVTGTYCGGVIQETFAKKIANCAKCDYFKSTHYDRESIHSAFECQGTAGKKLKPLRK
;
A
#
# COMPACT_ATOMS: atom_id res chain seq x y z
N MET A 1 7.13 -34.14 -61.00
CA MET A 1 7.41 -33.86 -62.42
C MET A 1 8.35 -34.92 -63.01
N SER A 2 7.94 -36.19 -63.03
CA SER A 2 8.80 -37.33 -63.38
C SER A 2 8.05 -38.34 -64.24
N PHE A 3 8.12 -38.18 -65.56
CA PHE A 3 7.93 -39.26 -66.54
C PHE A 3 8.48 -38.83 -67.91
N ALA A 4 8.37 -37.54 -68.27
CA ALA A 4 8.89 -36.99 -69.52
C ALA A 4 10.43 -36.89 -69.59
N ALA A 5 11.11 -36.55 -68.49
CA ALA A 5 12.57 -36.40 -68.48
C ALA A 5 13.33 -37.75 -68.57
N VAL A 6 12.74 -38.84 -68.04
CA VAL A 6 13.34 -40.18 -68.08
C VAL A 6 13.20 -40.81 -69.47
N PHE A 7 12.09 -40.54 -70.17
CA PHE A 7 11.84 -41.05 -71.51
C PHE A 7 12.70 -40.38 -72.60
N SER A 8 13.08 -39.11 -72.39
CA SER A 8 13.95 -38.39 -73.32
C SER A 8 15.42 -38.84 -73.20
N ALA A 9 15.89 -39.13 -71.98
CA ALA A 9 17.26 -39.58 -71.74
C ALA A 9 17.55 -40.99 -72.29
N THR A 10 16.59 -41.92 -72.24
CA THR A 10 16.76 -43.29 -72.77
C THR A 10 16.83 -43.34 -74.30
N ILE A 11 16.06 -42.51 -75.01
CA ILE A 11 16.12 -42.41 -76.47
C ILE A 11 17.46 -41.83 -76.90
N LEU A 12 17.92 -40.76 -76.24
CA LEU A 12 19.18 -40.07 -76.54
C LEU A 12 20.41 -40.96 -76.32
N LEU A 13 20.40 -41.80 -75.28
CA LEU A 13 21.53 -42.70 -75.01
C LEU A 13 21.59 -43.95 -75.91
N SER A 14 20.44 -44.42 -76.38
CA SER A 14 20.40 -45.52 -77.35
C SER A 14 21.08 -45.14 -78.68
N SER A 15 20.98 -43.87 -79.07
CA SER A 15 21.66 -43.31 -80.25
C SER A 15 23.17 -43.21 -80.04
N LEU A 16 23.62 -42.82 -78.84
CA LEU A 16 25.05 -42.68 -78.49
C LEU A 16 25.80 -44.02 -78.47
N LEU A 17 25.20 -45.10 -77.94
CA LEU A 17 25.82 -46.43 -77.91
C LEU A 17 25.89 -47.10 -79.30
N PHE A 18 24.89 -46.84 -80.14
CA PHE A 18 24.90 -47.27 -81.54
C PHE A 18 25.99 -46.52 -82.34
N HIS A 19 26.26 -45.26 -82.00
CA HIS A 19 27.35 -44.49 -82.60
C HIS A 19 28.74 -44.86 -82.08
N PHE A 20 28.89 -45.33 -80.84
CA PHE A 20 30.20 -45.75 -80.32
C PHE A 20 30.73 -47.04 -80.97
N THR A 21 29.82 -47.98 -81.29
CA THR A 21 30.18 -49.21 -82.04
C THR A 21 30.53 -48.90 -83.50
N ILE A 22 29.87 -47.91 -84.09
CA ILE A 22 30.21 -47.37 -85.41
C ILE A 22 31.53 -46.59 -85.37
N ALA A 23 31.78 -45.74 -84.37
CA ALA A 23 33.01 -44.97 -84.21
C ALA A 23 34.25 -45.86 -84.03
N ARG A 24 34.11 -47.03 -83.38
CA ARG A 24 35.20 -48.01 -83.26
C ARG A 24 35.49 -48.73 -84.59
N ARG A 25 34.46 -49.00 -85.40
CA ARG A 25 34.63 -49.49 -86.79
C ARG A 25 35.14 -48.39 -87.74
N ILE A 26 34.77 -47.13 -87.51
CA ILE A 26 35.26 -45.97 -88.26
C ILE A 26 36.70 -45.66 -87.89
N LYS A 27 37.16 -45.78 -86.64
CA LYS A 27 38.60 -45.67 -86.31
C LYS A 27 39.42 -46.77 -86.98
N HIS A 28 38.86 -47.97 -87.09
CA HIS A 28 39.49 -49.09 -87.79
C HIS A 28 39.45 -48.95 -89.34
N LEU A 29 38.48 -48.21 -89.88
CA LEU A 29 38.42 -47.81 -91.30
C LEU A 29 39.24 -46.54 -91.59
N ALA A 30 39.36 -45.64 -90.62
CA ALA A 30 40.15 -44.41 -90.69
C ALA A 30 41.65 -44.73 -90.60
N SER A 31 42.05 -45.79 -89.89
CA SER A 31 43.43 -46.29 -89.96
C SER A 31 43.75 -46.99 -91.30
N ILE A 32 42.74 -47.36 -92.08
CA ILE A 32 42.87 -47.85 -93.47
C ILE A 32 42.81 -46.66 -94.47
N ALA A 33 42.18 -45.55 -94.09
CA ALA A 33 42.05 -44.33 -94.89
C ALA A 33 43.15 -43.27 -94.64
N ASN A 34 44.08 -43.53 -93.71
CA ASN A 34 45.22 -42.65 -93.40
C ASN A 34 46.46 -42.96 -94.28
N ASP A 35 46.28 -43.72 -95.35
CA ASP A 35 47.24 -43.84 -96.44
C ASP A 35 47.01 -42.65 -97.40
N ASP A 36 48.08 -41.92 -97.73
CA ASP A 36 48.13 -40.57 -98.34
C ASP A 36 47.58 -40.48 -99.79
N THR A 37 46.53 -41.23 -100.15
CA THR A 37 45.98 -41.36 -101.51
C THR A 37 44.56 -40.80 -101.73
N LEU A 38 43.96 -40.12 -100.75
CA LEU A 38 42.56 -39.64 -100.83
C LEU A 38 42.37 -38.11 -100.85
N HIS A 39 43.41 -37.32 -101.05
CA HIS A 39 43.30 -35.85 -101.15
C HIS A 39 42.81 -35.32 -102.52
N ASN A 40 42.44 -36.17 -103.48
CA ASN A 40 41.83 -35.75 -104.74
C ASN A 40 40.45 -36.41 -104.94
N ALA A 41 39.39 -35.78 -104.41
CA ALA A 41 38.00 -36.20 -104.62
C ALA A 41 37.51 -36.09 -106.09
N ASN A 42 38.40 -35.76 -107.04
CA ASN A 42 38.13 -35.69 -108.48
C ASN A 42 38.58 -36.91 -109.30
N THR A 43 39.16 -37.95 -108.67
CA THR A 43 39.61 -39.18 -109.37
C THR A 43 38.82 -40.45 -109.03
N LEU A 44 37.77 -40.36 -108.21
CA LEU A 44 36.89 -41.50 -107.86
C LEU A 44 35.66 -41.60 -108.80
N PRO A 45 35.25 -42.82 -109.22
CA PRO A 45 33.99 -43.01 -109.95
C PRO A 45 32.78 -42.45 -109.18
N VAL A 46 31.86 -41.79 -109.88
CA VAL A 46 30.70 -41.05 -109.33
C VAL A 46 29.94 -41.77 -108.19
N PRO A 47 29.70 -43.09 -108.21
CA PRO A 47 28.99 -43.78 -107.12
C PRO A 47 29.72 -43.74 -105.77
N LEU A 48 31.05 -43.83 -105.78
CA LEU A 48 31.87 -43.85 -104.56
C LEU A 48 32.03 -42.46 -103.95
N ARG A 49 32.05 -41.41 -104.78
CA ARG A 49 32.08 -40.02 -104.33
C ARG A 49 30.79 -39.64 -103.58
N ASN A 50 29.63 -40.04 -104.09
CA ASN A 50 28.35 -39.79 -103.43
C ASN A 50 28.26 -40.51 -102.07
N ILE A 51 28.80 -41.73 -101.95
CA ILE A 51 28.84 -42.45 -100.67
C ILE A 51 29.81 -41.78 -99.69
N ALA A 52 31.00 -41.37 -100.14
CA ALA A 52 31.96 -40.65 -99.30
C ALA A 52 31.41 -39.30 -98.80
N GLU A 53 30.77 -38.52 -99.68
CA GLU A 53 30.10 -37.27 -99.31
C GLU A 53 28.91 -37.50 -98.37
N THR A 54 28.12 -38.56 -98.57
CA THR A 54 27.01 -38.90 -97.67
C THR A 54 27.51 -39.33 -96.29
N ILE A 55 28.61 -40.10 -96.22
CA ILE A 55 29.24 -40.49 -94.95
C ILE A 55 29.85 -39.29 -94.25
N LEU A 56 30.53 -38.39 -94.97
CA LEU A 56 31.08 -37.14 -94.41
C LEU A 56 29.96 -36.21 -93.93
N SER A 57 28.88 -36.06 -94.70
CA SER A 57 27.68 -35.29 -94.32
C SER A 57 27.01 -35.87 -93.08
N ARG A 58 26.80 -37.19 -93.04
CA ARG A 58 26.22 -37.87 -91.86
C ARG A 58 27.14 -37.78 -90.66
N ASN A 59 28.46 -37.91 -90.82
CA ASN A 59 29.41 -37.71 -89.72
C ASN A 59 29.40 -36.28 -89.20
N LYS A 60 29.23 -35.28 -90.08
CA LYS A 60 29.14 -33.87 -89.68
C LYS A 60 27.83 -33.58 -88.96
N GLU A 61 26.70 -34.10 -89.45
CA GLU A 61 25.38 -33.99 -88.81
C GLU A 61 25.34 -34.72 -87.46
N LEU A 62 26.03 -35.87 -87.35
CA LEU A 62 26.20 -36.62 -86.11
C LEU A 62 27.08 -35.90 -85.10
N ALA A 63 28.18 -35.29 -85.55
CA ALA A 63 29.00 -34.45 -84.70
C ALA A 63 28.20 -33.24 -84.18
N ASP A 64 27.37 -32.63 -85.01
CA ASP A 64 26.54 -31.48 -84.64
C ASP A 64 25.41 -31.86 -83.65
N GLN A 65 24.78 -33.03 -83.85
CA GLN A 65 23.84 -33.59 -82.87
C GLN A 65 24.51 -33.97 -81.56
N GLN A 66 25.75 -34.49 -81.60
CA GLN A 66 26.53 -34.80 -80.41
C GLN A 66 26.90 -33.53 -79.65
N THR A 67 27.30 -32.45 -80.33
CA THR A 67 27.58 -31.14 -79.72
C THR A 67 26.32 -30.57 -79.08
N ARG A 68 25.18 -30.56 -79.78
CA ARG A 68 23.89 -30.08 -79.23
C ARG A 68 23.42 -30.87 -78.01
N LEU A 69 23.61 -32.19 -78.01
CA LEU A 69 23.29 -33.03 -76.86
C LEU A 69 24.21 -32.76 -75.67
N THR A 70 25.49 -32.49 -75.95
CA THR A 70 26.47 -32.10 -74.93
C THR A 70 26.10 -30.73 -74.33
N GLU A 71 25.65 -29.79 -75.16
CA GLU A 71 25.16 -28.47 -74.72
C GLU A 71 23.85 -28.56 -73.90
N ILE A 72 22.90 -29.43 -74.27
CA ILE A 72 21.66 -29.63 -73.52
C ILE A 72 21.91 -30.30 -72.16
N VAL A 73 22.84 -31.26 -72.10
CA VAL A 73 23.25 -31.88 -70.83
C VAL A 73 23.96 -30.86 -69.94
N ALA A 74 24.84 -30.03 -70.51
CA ALA A 74 25.50 -28.92 -69.80
C ALA A 74 24.50 -27.88 -69.27
N ALA A 75 23.45 -27.56 -70.03
CA ALA A 75 22.39 -26.65 -69.61
C ALA A 75 21.46 -27.23 -68.53
N LEU A 76 21.40 -28.56 -68.36
CA LEU A 76 20.64 -29.23 -67.30
C LEU A 76 21.49 -29.51 -66.05
N SER A 77 22.78 -29.16 -66.06
CA SER A 77 23.79 -29.59 -65.07
C SER A 77 24.47 -28.46 -64.31
N GLU A 78 23.95 -27.23 -64.30
CA GLU A 78 24.63 -26.07 -63.67
C GLU A 78 25.04 -26.31 -62.20
N ASP A 79 24.38 -27.23 -61.47
CA ASP A 79 24.75 -27.67 -60.10
C ASP A 79 24.84 -29.19 -59.93
N ARG A 80 24.93 -29.97 -61.02
CA ARG A 80 24.93 -31.44 -60.96
C ARG A 80 26.08 -32.04 -61.72
N SER A 81 26.97 -32.73 -61.00
CA SER A 81 28.03 -33.46 -61.67
C SER A 81 27.56 -34.81 -62.17
N VAL A 82 28.03 -35.26 -63.34
CA VAL A 82 27.54 -36.48 -64.00
C VAL A 82 28.68 -37.42 -64.39
N ILE A 83 28.55 -38.69 -64.00
CA ILE A 83 29.44 -39.79 -64.39
C ILE A 83 28.61 -40.88 -65.07
N ILE A 84 29.01 -41.34 -66.25
CA ILE A 84 28.37 -42.42 -66.98
C ILE A 84 29.32 -43.61 -67.02
N ALA A 85 28.78 -44.80 -66.75
CA ALA A 85 29.50 -46.05 -66.89
C ALA A 85 28.75 -47.05 -67.78
N ASN A 86 29.50 -47.96 -68.40
CA ASN A 86 28.94 -49.05 -69.20
C ASN A 86 28.38 -50.20 -68.33
N GLU A 87 27.87 -51.26 -68.98
CA GLU A 87 27.32 -52.47 -68.36
C GLU A 87 28.28 -53.22 -67.41
N HIS A 88 29.58 -52.96 -67.52
CA HIS A 88 30.62 -53.51 -66.65
C HIS A 88 31.06 -52.54 -65.54
N GLY A 89 30.38 -51.39 -65.39
CA GLY A 89 30.73 -50.35 -64.42
C GLY A 89 32.00 -49.58 -64.74
N SER A 90 32.50 -49.67 -65.99
CA SER A 90 33.64 -48.88 -66.46
C SER A 90 33.17 -47.51 -66.94
N ILE A 91 33.83 -46.45 -66.49
CA ILE A 91 33.46 -45.06 -66.78
C ILE A 91 33.66 -44.78 -68.27
N THR A 92 32.61 -44.31 -68.93
CA THR A 92 32.61 -43.92 -70.34
C THR A 92 32.56 -42.41 -70.51
N HIS A 93 32.01 -41.69 -69.54
CA HIS A 93 31.97 -40.24 -69.50
C HIS A 93 32.03 -39.74 -68.07
N MET A 94 32.73 -38.65 -67.85
CA MET A 94 32.84 -37.97 -66.56
C MET A 94 33.06 -36.49 -66.85
N ASP A 95 32.31 -35.63 -66.17
CA ASP A 95 32.52 -34.19 -66.23
C ASP A 95 33.66 -33.76 -65.29
N GLU A 96 34.29 -32.62 -65.58
CA GLU A 96 35.33 -32.06 -64.71
C GLU A 96 34.76 -31.65 -63.34
N SER A 97 33.48 -31.26 -63.30
CA SER A 97 32.74 -30.98 -62.07
C SER A 97 32.67 -32.20 -61.15
N ALA A 98 32.58 -33.44 -61.64
CA ALA A 98 32.59 -34.63 -60.79
C ALA A 98 33.95 -34.91 -60.16
N ILE A 99 35.05 -34.56 -60.84
CA ILE A 99 36.40 -34.66 -60.25
C ILE A 99 36.50 -33.71 -59.06
N SER A 100 36.05 -32.47 -59.28
CA SER A 100 36.01 -31.44 -58.26
C SER A 100 35.06 -31.81 -57.12
N ALA A 101 33.90 -32.42 -57.39
CA ALA A 101 32.97 -32.86 -56.35
C ALA A 101 33.54 -34.04 -55.54
N LEU A 102 34.17 -35.02 -56.20
CA LEU A 102 34.74 -36.22 -55.56
C LEU A 102 36.14 -36.01 -54.95
N GLY A 103 36.69 -34.79 -55.02
CA GLY A 103 38.01 -34.47 -54.45
C GLY A 103 39.18 -35.21 -55.10
N GLN A 104 39.01 -35.64 -56.35
CA GLN A 104 40.01 -36.37 -57.12
C GLN A 104 41.02 -35.41 -57.78
N LYS A 105 42.21 -35.90 -58.15
CA LYS A 105 43.29 -35.09 -58.75
C LYS A 105 43.59 -35.55 -60.17
N GLY A 106 43.55 -34.64 -61.14
CA GLY A 106 43.83 -34.93 -62.56
C GLY A 106 42.71 -34.42 -63.47
N LYS A 107 42.78 -34.77 -64.76
CA LYS A 107 41.72 -34.47 -65.74
C LYS A 107 40.71 -35.60 -65.85
N ALA A 108 39.48 -35.31 -66.29
CA ALA A 108 38.38 -36.30 -66.35
C ALA A 108 38.75 -37.49 -67.24
N GLU A 109 39.53 -37.21 -68.28
CA GLU A 109 40.04 -38.16 -69.26
C GLU A 109 40.91 -39.26 -68.64
N GLU A 110 41.61 -38.98 -67.53
CA GLU A 110 42.47 -39.94 -66.81
C GLU A 110 41.66 -41.01 -66.07
N TYR A 111 40.38 -40.75 -65.80
CA TYR A 111 39.47 -41.64 -65.09
C TYR A 111 38.57 -42.45 -66.04
N LEU A 112 38.63 -42.17 -67.35
CA LEU A 112 37.92 -42.94 -68.37
C LEU A 112 38.44 -44.37 -68.42
N CYS A 113 37.54 -45.32 -68.69
CA CYS A 113 37.77 -46.77 -68.63
C CYS A 113 38.14 -47.31 -67.23
N GLY A 114 38.24 -46.47 -66.20
CA GLY A 114 38.37 -46.89 -64.80
C GLY A 114 37.05 -47.46 -64.25
N ASN A 115 37.14 -48.23 -63.16
CA ASN A 115 35.95 -48.77 -62.50
C ASN A 115 35.29 -47.71 -61.60
N MET A 116 34.00 -47.45 -61.82
CA MET A 116 33.27 -46.41 -61.10
C MET A 116 33.09 -46.73 -59.60
N SER A 117 32.92 -48.00 -59.23
CA SER A 117 32.85 -48.40 -57.82
C SER A 117 34.14 -48.10 -57.07
N ARG A 118 35.28 -48.20 -57.75
CA ARG A 118 36.59 -47.85 -57.21
C ARG A 118 36.78 -46.34 -57.07
N LEU A 119 36.30 -45.56 -58.04
CA LEU A 119 36.34 -44.10 -57.99
C LEU A 119 35.54 -43.53 -56.81
N LEU A 120 34.39 -44.13 -56.49
CA LEU A 120 33.51 -43.74 -55.38
C LEU A 120 33.92 -44.39 -54.04
N GLY A 121 34.97 -45.21 -54.04
CA GLY A 121 35.41 -46.05 -52.91
C GLY A 121 34.55 -47.30 -52.74
N GLU A 122 35.13 -48.48 -52.98
CA GLU A 122 34.39 -49.76 -53.04
C GLU A 122 33.64 -50.11 -51.74
N SER A 123 34.15 -49.62 -50.61
CA SER A 123 33.56 -49.79 -49.27
C SER A 123 32.50 -48.74 -48.92
N SER A 124 32.29 -47.72 -49.75
CA SER A 124 31.30 -46.67 -49.51
C SER A 124 29.90 -47.09 -49.99
N ALA A 125 28.87 -46.48 -49.41
CA ALA A 125 27.48 -46.67 -49.85
C ALA A 125 27.29 -46.27 -51.32
N ALA A 126 28.10 -45.31 -51.81
CA ALA A 126 28.13 -44.86 -53.19
C ALA A 126 28.93 -45.80 -54.12
N GLY A 127 30.03 -46.43 -53.67
CA GLY A 127 30.81 -47.38 -54.47
C GLY A 127 30.04 -48.65 -54.80
N SER A 128 29.19 -49.09 -53.87
CA SER A 128 28.29 -50.23 -54.08
C SER A 128 27.01 -49.88 -54.85
N LEU A 129 26.70 -48.59 -55.01
CA LEU A 129 25.52 -48.08 -55.74
C LEU A 129 25.55 -48.47 -57.21
N ALA A 130 26.71 -48.33 -57.87
CA ALA A 130 26.90 -48.71 -59.27
C ALA A 130 26.55 -50.20 -59.52
N THR A 131 27.09 -51.07 -58.67
CA THR A 131 26.83 -52.52 -58.75
C THR A 131 25.38 -52.87 -58.43
N ARG A 132 24.76 -52.21 -57.42
CA ARG A 132 23.36 -52.45 -57.07
C ARG A 132 22.41 -52.03 -58.19
N VAL A 133 22.58 -50.84 -58.75
CA VAL A 133 21.72 -50.32 -59.81
C VAL A 133 21.85 -51.11 -61.11
N LEU A 134 23.06 -51.56 -61.48
CA LEU A 134 23.27 -52.42 -62.65
C LEU A 134 22.57 -53.78 -62.50
N LYS A 135 22.54 -54.35 -61.29
CA LYS A 135 21.85 -55.62 -61.00
C LYS A 135 20.34 -55.47 -60.84
N SER A 136 19.89 -54.42 -60.15
CA SER A 136 18.48 -54.23 -59.79
C SER A 136 17.66 -53.58 -60.90
N GLY A 137 18.31 -52.82 -61.79
CA GLY A 137 17.63 -52.02 -62.82
C GLY A 137 16.74 -50.91 -62.24
N ARG A 138 16.92 -50.53 -60.97
CA ARG A 138 16.16 -49.45 -60.31
C ARG A 138 17.08 -48.30 -59.95
N ARG A 139 16.55 -47.08 -60.04
CA ARG A 139 17.24 -45.88 -59.57
C ARG A 139 17.45 -45.96 -58.06
N GLU A 140 18.69 -45.75 -57.61
CA GLU A 140 19.04 -45.69 -56.19
C GLU A 140 19.78 -44.39 -55.89
N THR A 141 19.67 -43.94 -54.64
CA THR A 141 20.40 -42.78 -54.13
C THR A 141 21.12 -43.17 -52.85
N ALA A 142 22.37 -42.74 -52.70
CA ALA A 142 23.12 -42.85 -51.46
C ALA A 142 23.84 -41.54 -51.19
N GLU A 143 24.07 -41.25 -49.92
CA GLU A 143 24.92 -40.15 -49.52
C GLU A 143 26.34 -40.65 -49.31
N MET A 144 27.32 -39.82 -49.66
CA MET A 144 28.71 -40.05 -49.29
C MET A 144 29.34 -38.76 -48.81
N THR A 145 30.27 -38.89 -47.88
CA THR A 145 31.11 -37.78 -47.44
C THR A 145 32.49 -37.90 -48.06
N VAL A 146 32.96 -36.79 -48.62
CA VAL A 146 34.27 -36.69 -49.26
C VAL A 146 35.08 -35.63 -48.53
N LEU A 147 36.31 -35.96 -48.17
CA LEU A 147 37.25 -34.98 -47.61
C LEU A 147 38.08 -34.40 -48.76
N GLN A 148 37.93 -33.10 -49.01
CA GLN A 148 38.66 -32.40 -50.05
C GLN A 148 39.28 -31.13 -49.50
N ASN A 149 40.61 -31.01 -49.61
CA ASN A 149 41.37 -29.85 -49.11
C ASN A 149 41.06 -29.48 -47.64
N GLY A 150 40.73 -30.46 -46.79
CA GLY A 150 40.38 -30.27 -45.39
C GLY A 150 38.90 -29.93 -45.12
N ILE A 151 38.07 -29.79 -46.16
CA ILE A 151 36.62 -29.55 -46.06
C ILE A 151 35.89 -30.88 -46.27
N VAL A 152 34.98 -31.22 -45.35
CA VAL A 152 34.07 -32.36 -45.50
C VAL A 152 32.90 -31.93 -46.38
N ARG A 153 32.78 -32.53 -47.56
CA ARG A 153 31.65 -32.33 -48.47
C ARG A 153 30.66 -33.48 -48.35
N THR A 154 29.37 -33.17 -48.33
CA THR A 154 28.27 -34.15 -48.33
C THR A 154 27.66 -34.20 -49.72
N LEU A 155 27.91 -35.28 -50.43
CA LEU A 155 27.41 -35.50 -51.78
C LEU A 155 26.23 -36.46 -51.75
N VAL A 156 25.16 -36.09 -52.44
CA VAL A 156 24.05 -37.00 -52.75
C VAL A 156 24.30 -37.61 -54.12
N CYS A 157 24.54 -38.92 -54.13
CA CYS A 157 24.88 -39.71 -55.31
C CYS A 157 23.65 -40.46 -55.79
N THR A 158 23.07 -40.08 -56.93
CA THR A 158 21.92 -40.75 -57.52
C THR A 158 22.30 -41.50 -58.79
N ALA A 159 22.27 -42.83 -58.76
CA ALA A 159 22.50 -43.67 -59.93
C ALA A 159 21.18 -44.07 -60.58
N THR A 160 21.10 -43.84 -61.88
CA THR A 160 19.97 -44.18 -62.74
C THR A 160 20.45 -45.17 -63.81
N PRO A 161 19.82 -46.34 -63.96
CA PRO A 161 20.21 -47.32 -64.96
C PRO A 161 19.91 -46.82 -66.38
N LEU A 162 20.75 -47.19 -67.33
CA LEU A 162 20.61 -46.86 -68.75
C LEU A 162 20.22 -48.13 -69.51
N SER A 163 18.98 -48.19 -69.98
CA SER A 163 18.44 -49.33 -70.70
C SER A 163 18.54 -49.17 -72.22
N SER A 164 18.64 -50.30 -72.91
CA SER A 164 18.57 -50.40 -74.37
C SER A 164 17.17 -50.00 -74.90
N SER A 165 17.06 -49.58 -76.17
CA SER A 165 15.79 -49.14 -76.80
C SER A 165 14.71 -50.22 -76.89
N ASP A 166 15.05 -51.48 -76.60
CA ASP A 166 14.16 -52.63 -76.50
C ASP A 166 13.84 -53.05 -75.05
N GLY A 167 14.37 -52.32 -74.04
CA GLY A 167 14.05 -52.49 -72.63
C GLY A 167 14.56 -53.78 -71.96
N SER A 168 15.27 -54.64 -72.69
CA SER A 168 15.57 -56.02 -72.26
C SER A 168 16.89 -56.18 -71.48
N SER A 169 17.76 -55.17 -71.47
CA SER A 169 19.08 -55.23 -70.83
C SER A 169 19.64 -53.84 -70.45
N ASN A 170 20.23 -53.74 -69.25
CA ASN A 170 20.93 -52.54 -68.78
C ASN A 170 22.28 -52.43 -69.48
N LYS A 171 22.48 -51.40 -70.30
CA LYS A 171 23.74 -51.16 -71.03
C LYS A 171 24.70 -50.23 -70.30
N GLY A 172 24.29 -49.71 -69.15
CA GLY A 172 25.12 -48.85 -68.32
C GLY A 172 24.34 -48.17 -67.20
N LEU A 173 24.94 -47.16 -66.58
CA LEU A 173 24.29 -46.32 -65.60
C LEU A 173 24.82 -44.88 -65.65
N CYS A 174 23.96 -43.94 -65.30
CA CYS A 174 24.28 -42.53 -65.14
C CYS A 174 24.19 -42.17 -63.66
N LEU A 175 25.30 -41.71 -63.09
CA LEU A 175 25.44 -41.23 -61.73
C LEU A 175 25.41 -39.71 -61.74
N SER A 176 24.48 -39.12 -61.00
CA SER A 176 24.46 -37.68 -60.72
C SER A 176 24.91 -37.42 -59.28
N LEU A 177 25.80 -36.45 -59.11
CA LEU A 177 26.33 -35.99 -57.84
C LEU A 177 25.80 -34.57 -57.58
N VAL A 178 25.22 -34.35 -56.41
CA VAL A 178 24.79 -33.01 -55.95
C VAL A 178 25.50 -32.70 -54.64
N ASP A 179 26.21 -31.58 -54.59
CA ASP A 179 26.81 -31.08 -53.36
C ASP A 179 25.72 -30.46 -52.47
N MET A 180 25.43 -31.11 -51.35
CA MET A 180 24.43 -30.67 -50.38
C MET A 180 25.09 -30.13 -49.10
N THR A 181 26.39 -29.87 -49.10
CA THR A 181 27.14 -29.45 -47.90
C THR A 181 26.57 -28.16 -47.30
N GLU A 182 26.35 -27.14 -48.12
CA GLU A 182 25.77 -25.87 -47.68
C GLU A 182 24.32 -26.04 -47.20
N SER A 183 23.52 -26.81 -47.93
CA SER A 183 22.12 -27.08 -47.57
C SER A 183 22.00 -27.84 -46.24
N ARG A 184 22.86 -28.85 -46.00
CA ARG A 184 22.90 -29.59 -44.73
C ARG A 184 23.43 -28.75 -43.58
N ALA A 185 24.39 -27.87 -43.83
CA ALA A 185 24.86 -26.92 -42.83
C ALA A 185 23.78 -25.92 -42.44
N GLN A 186 23.03 -25.38 -43.41
CA GLN A 186 21.87 -24.51 -43.19
C GLN A 186 20.73 -25.24 -42.46
N GLU A 187 20.42 -26.48 -42.82
CA GLU A 187 19.41 -27.30 -42.14
C GLU A 187 19.77 -27.52 -40.67
N LYS A 188 21.04 -27.87 -40.39
CA LYS A 188 21.53 -28.03 -39.02
C LYS A 188 21.46 -26.72 -38.23
N ALA A 189 21.90 -25.60 -38.82
CA ALA A 189 21.82 -24.29 -38.19
C ALA A 189 20.38 -23.87 -37.87
N LEU A 190 19.43 -24.15 -38.77
CA LEU A 190 18.01 -23.89 -38.57
C LEU A 190 17.42 -24.74 -37.45
N VAL A 191 17.83 -26.01 -37.33
CA VAL A 191 17.42 -26.88 -36.22
C VAL A 191 17.97 -26.36 -34.89
N GLU A 192 19.25 -25.98 -34.84
CA GLU A 192 19.87 -25.40 -33.64
C GLU A 192 19.20 -24.08 -33.23
N ASP A 193 18.86 -23.21 -34.19
CA ASP A 193 18.16 -21.95 -33.94
C ASP A 193 16.74 -22.18 -33.42
N LYS A 194 16.00 -23.15 -34.00
CA LYS A 194 14.67 -23.54 -33.49
C LYS A 194 14.71 -24.03 -32.05
N VAL A 195 15.72 -24.83 -31.68
CA VAL A 195 15.89 -25.29 -30.29
C VAL A 195 16.15 -24.11 -29.36
N ARG A 196 17.06 -23.20 -29.72
CA ARG A 196 17.32 -21.98 -28.93
C ARG A 196 16.10 -21.08 -28.80
N MET A 197 15.33 -20.89 -29.88
CA MET A 197 14.09 -20.12 -29.85
C MET A 197 13.05 -20.76 -28.94
N ALA A 198 12.95 -22.09 -28.91
CA ALA A 198 12.04 -22.82 -28.03
C ALA A 198 12.43 -22.65 -26.55
N GLU A 199 13.72 -22.75 -26.21
CA GLU A 199 14.23 -22.52 -24.85
C GLU A 199 13.99 -21.07 -24.39
N LEU A 200 14.28 -20.08 -25.25
CA LEU A 200 14.01 -18.66 -24.96
C LEU A 200 12.51 -18.40 -24.78
N ALA A 201 11.67 -19.02 -25.60
CA ALA A 201 10.21 -18.93 -25.49
C ALA A 201 9.71 -19.48 -24.15
N GLU A 202 10.24 -20.62 -23.70
CA GLU A 202 9.89 -21.20 -22.39
C GLU A 202 10.29 -20.26 -21.24
N GLN A 203 11.51 -19.71 -21.28
CA GLN A 203 11.97 -18.74 -20.26
C GLN A 203 11.13 -17.46 -20.23
N LEU A 204 10.72 -16.95 -21.39
CA LEU A 204 9.87 -15.77 -21.48
C LEU A 204 8.45 -16.05 -20.99
N ILE A 205 7.89 -17.25 -21.26
CA ILE A 205 6.59 -17.67 -20.69
C ILE A 205 6.68 -17.75 -19.16
N ALA A 206 7.74 -18.34 -18.62
CA ALA A 206 7.96 -18.43 -17.18
C ALA A 206 8.09 -17.03 -16.55
N SER A 207 8.82 -16.13 -17.21
CA SER A 207 8.97 -14.73 -16.77
C SER A 207 7.63 -13.98 -16.79
N ALA A 208 6.82 -14.16 -17.84
CA ALA A 208 5.49 -13.59 -17.93
C ALA A 208 4.54 -14.12 -16.84
N GLN A 209 4.63 -15.41 -16.49
CA GLN A 209 3.88 -15.99 -15.38
C GLN A 209 4.30 -15.41 -14.03
N GLN A 210 5.60 -15.20 -13.80
CA GLN A 210 6.10 -14.56 -12.58
C GLN A 210 5.59 -13.12 -12.45
N VAL A 211 5.61 -12.34 -13.53
CA VAL A 211 5.07 -10.97 -13.54
C VAL A 211 3.57 -10.97 -13.23
N ASN A 212 2.80 -11.90 -13.79
CA ASN A 212 1.38 -12.05 -13.46
C ASN A 212 1.15 -12.38 -11.98
N SER A 213 1.90 -13.34 -11.43
CA SER A 213 1.78 -13.70 -10.01
C SER A 213 2.16 -12.54 -9.09
N ALA A 214 3.25 -11.83 -9.38
CA ALA A 214 3.66 -10.64 -8.62
C ALA A 214 2.62 -9.51 -8.72
N SER A 215 1.97 -9.35 -9.87
CA SER A 215 0.88 -8.39 -10.06
C SER A 215 -0.34 -8.75 -9.21
N GLU A 216 -0.69 -10.03 -9.11
CA GLU A 216 -1.78 -10.48 -8.25
C GLU A 216 -1.50 -10.23 -6.76
N ASP A 217 -0.28 -10.48 -6.27
CA ASP A 217 0.14 -10.20 -4.88
C ASP A 217 0.12 -8.68 -4.59
N LEU A 218 0.62 -7.88 -5.53
CA LEU A 218 0.62 -6.43 -5.39
C LEU A 218 -0.81 -5.85 -5.37
N ALA A 219 -1.73 -6.42 -6.15
CA ALA A 219 -3.13 -6.02 -6.14
C ALA A 219 -3.81 -6.26 -4.78
N GLU A 220 -3.49 -7.37 -4.10
CA GLU A 220 -3.98 -7.66 -2.75
C GLU A 220 -3.42 -6.69 -1.70
N ARG A 221 -2.13 -6.35 -1.80
CA ARG A 221 -1.48 -5.34 -0.93
C ARG A 221 -2.11 -3.96 -1.11
N ILE A 222 -2.38 -3.56 -2.34
CA ILE A 222 -3.07 -2.30 -2.66
C ILE A 222 -4.47 -2.26 -2.04
N GLN A 223 -5.22 -3.36 -2.12
CA GLN A 223 -6.53 -3.45 -1.49
C GLN A 223 -6.44 -3.28 0.04
N SER A 224 -5.46 -3.95 0.66
CA SER A 224 -5.24 -3.86 2.11
C SER A 224 -4.85 -2.44 2.55
N ALA A 225 -4.00 -1.77 1.78
CA ALA A 225 -3.61 -0.39 2.02
C ALA A 225 -4.79 0.58 1.90
N ASN A 226 -5.63 0.43 0.87
CA ASN A 226 -6.87 1.21 0.73
C ASN A 226 -7.81 1.02 1.92
N ALA A 227 -8.06 -0.23 2.33
CA ALA A 227 -8.89 -0.51 3.51
C ALA A 227 -8.30 0.07 4.80
N GLY A 228 -6.96 0.07 4.93
CA GLY A 228 -6.24 0.73 6.01
C GLY A 228 -6.47 2.24 6.03
N ALA A 229 -6.32 2.90 4.89
CA ALA A 229 -6.52 4.33 4.74
C ALA A 229 -7.97 4.76 5.02
N THR A 230 -8.97 4.00 4.55
CA THR A 230 -10.38 4.26 4.89
C THR A 230 -10.65 4.14 6.39
N ARG A 231 -10.09 3.11 7.07
CA ARG A 231 -10.20 3.00 8.53
C ARG A 231 -9.52 4.15 9.25
N GLN A 232 -8.35 4.59 8.77
CA GLN A 232 -7.65 5.76 9.31
C GLN A 232 -8.54 7.01 9.21
N GLN A 233 -9.14 7.27 8.05
CA GLN A 233 -10.07 8.40 7.87
C GLN A 233 -11.24 8.37 8.87
N HIS A 234 -11.88 7.22 9.07
CA HIS A 234 -12.96 7.09 10.06
C HIS A 234 -12.49 7.39 11.49
N ARG A 235 -11.37 6.79 11.92
CA ARG A 235 -10.82 7.01 13.26
C ARG A 235 -10.39 8.46 13.50
N THR A 236 -9.86 9.10 12.47
CA THR A 236 -9.47 10.50 12.53
C THR A 236 -10.68 11.42 12.65
N MET A 237 -11.79 11.12 11.96
CA MET A 237 -13.05 11.85 12.13
C MET A 237 -13.65 11.69 13.53
N GLU A 238 -13.62 10.49 14.11
CA GLU A 238 -14.01 10.27 15.51
C GLU A 238 -13.12 11.07 16.48
N THR A 239 -11.82 11.11 16.20
CA THR A 239 -10.86 11.89 17.01
C THR A 239 -11.13 13.38 16.90
N ALA A 240 -11.45 13.90 15.70
CA ALA A 240 -11.81 15.29 15.49
C ALA A 240 -13.03 15.68 16.33
N THR A 241 -14.10 14.87 16.31
CA THR A 241 -15.29 15.10 17.15
C THR A 241 -14.95 15.06 18.64
N ALA A 242 -14.10 14.12 19.08
CA ALA A 242 -13.66 14.07 20.47
C ALA A 242 -12.86 15.33 20.87
N MET A 243 -12.07 15.89 19.96
CA MET A 243 -11.31 17.12 20.17
C MET A 243 -12.21 18.36 20.20
N GLU A 244 -13.28 18.42 19.40
CA GLU A 244 -14.30 19.48 19.50
C GLU A 244 -14.98 19.47 20.88
N GLN A 245 -15.35 18.28 21.37
CA GLN A 245 -15.89 18.14 22.73
C GLN A 245 -14.86 18.53 23.80
N MET A 246 -13.60 18.14 23.62
CA MET A 246 -12.52 18.53 24.52
C MET A 246 -12.36 20.05 24.59
N ASN A 247 -12.36 20.74 23.45
CA ASN A 247 -12.25 22.20 23.41
C ASN A 247 -13.43 22.87 24.15
N ALA A 248 -14.66 22.38 23.95
CA ALA A 248 -15.82 22.87 24.69
C ALA A 248 -15.65 22.69 26.22
N THR A 249 -15.16 21.52 26.67
CA THR A 249 -14.93 21.28 28.11
C THR A 249 -13.80 22.14 28.66
N VAL A 250 -12.74 22.40 27.90
CA VAL A 250 -11.63 23.28 28.32
C VAL A 250 -12.12 24.71 28.52
N MET A 251 -12.97 25.21 27.61
CA MET A 251 -13.60 26.53 27.75
C MET A 251 -14.51 26.62 28.97
N GLU A 252 -15.25 25.55 29.29
CA GLU A 252 -16.08 25.47 30.49
C GLU A 252 -15.25 25.43 31.78
N VAL A 253 -14.13 24.72 31.78
CA VAL A 253 -13.17 24.71 32.90
C VAL A 253 -12.55 26.09 33.11
N ALA A 254 -12.12 26.77 32.04
CA ALA A 254 -11.57 28.12 32.12
C ALA A 254 -12.59 29.12 32.69
N ARG A 255 -13.85 29.04 32.25
CA ARG A 255 -14.94 29.86 32.80
C ARG A 255 -15.20 29.55 34.27
N SER A 256 -15.28 28.26 34.62
CA SER A 256 -15.51 27.83 36.00
C SER A 256 -14.38 28.28 36.93
N ALA A 257 -13.14 28.27 36.44
CA ALA A 257 -12.00 28.82 37.15
C ALA A 257 -12.18 30.34 37.35
N SER A 258 -12.53 31.11 36.31
CA SER A 258 -12.79 32.55 36.45
C SER A 258 -13.87 32.85 37.51
N ASP A 259 -14.99 32.13 37.48
CA ASP A 259 -16.08 32.31 38.45
C ASP A 259 -15.63 31.95 39.88
N ALA A 260 -14.83 30.89 40.04
CA ALA A 260 -14.26 30.50 41.34
C ALA A 260 -13.25 31.53 41.88
N ALA A 261 -12.44 32.16 41.02
CA ALA A 261 -11.53 33.22 41.40
C ALA A 261 -12.28 34.44 41.93
N GLU A 262 -13.35 34.85 41.23
CA GLU A 262 -14.21 35.96 41.69
C GLU A 262 -14.84 35.64 43.06
N LEU A 263 -15.33 34.42 43.25
CA LEU A 263 -15.88 33.99 44.52
C LEU A 263 -14.84 33.99 45.65
N ALA A 264 -13.61 33.58 45.37
CA ALA A 264 -12.51 33.64 46.33
C ALA A 264 -12.19 35.09 46.73
N VAL A 265 -12.12 36.01 45.76
CA VAL A 265 -11.91 37.45 46.02
C VAL A 265 -13.03 38.04 46.89
N ARG A 266 -14.29 37.70 46.59
CA ARG A 266 -15.45 38.15 47.40
C ARG A 266 -15.41 37.58 48.82
N THR A 267 -15.06 36.31 48.96
CA THR A 267 -14.90 35.64 50.27
C THR A 267 -13.82 36.32 51.09
N ARG A 268 -12.66 36.60 50.48
CA ARG A 268 -11.57 37.34 51.10
C ARG A 268 -12.01 38.71 51.60
N SER A 269 -12.74 39.47 50.77
CA SER A 269 -13.25 40.80 51.14
C SER A 269 -14.20 40.72 52.33
N HIS A 270 -15.18 39.82 52.31
CA HIS A 270 -16.15 39.68 53.40
C HIS A 270 -15.51 39.21 54.70
N SER A 271 -14.58 38.26 54.63
CA SER A 271 -13.87 37.77 55.81
C SER A 271 -12.92 38.82 56.40
N SER A 272 -12.25 39.61 55.54
CA SER A 272 -11.41 40.73 55.97
C SER A 272 -12.23 41.81 56.69
N ASP A 273 -13.40 42.17 56.15
CA ASP A 273 -14.30 43.14 56.79
C ASP A 273 -14.89 42.58 58.09
N GLY A 274 -15.20 41.28 58.14
CA GLY A 274 -15.57 40.59 59.37
C GLY A 274 -14.48 40.68 60.44
N ALA A 275 -13.22 40.41 60.07
CA ALA A 275 -12.09 40.46 60.98
C ALA A 275 -11.89 41.89 61.56
N LYS A 276 -12.02 42.93 60.72
CA LYS A 276 -11.99 44.33 61.19
C LYS A 276 -13.12 44.64 62.18
N ARG A 277 -14.33 44.13 61.93
CA ARG A 277 -15.46 44.30 62.86
C ARG A 277 -15.24 43.59 64.19
N MET A 278 -14.64 42.40 64.20
CA MET A 278 -14.27 41.71 65.43
C MET A 278 -13.20 42.47 66.22
N ALA A 279 -12.20 43.04 65.55
CA ALA A 279 -11.20 43.89 66.20
C ALA A 279 -11.81 45.15 66.82
N SER A 280 -12.79 45.78 66.15
CA SER A 280 -13.55 46.91 66.72
C SER A 280 -14.35 46.48 67.96
N LEU A 281 -15.02 45.33 67.88
CA LEU A 281 -15.81 44.77 68.97
C LEU A 281 -14.95 44.45 70.19
N GLU A 282 -13.73 43.94 69.99
CA GLU A 282 -12.76 43.72 71.07
C GLU A 282 -12.45 45.02 71.82
N GLY A 283 -12.23 46.12 71.09
CA GLY A 283 -12.01 47.44 71.68
C GLY A 283 -13.22 47.96 72.47
N GLU A 284 -14.43 47.75 71.97
CA GLU A 284 -15.68 48.12 72.67
C GLU A 284 -15.88 47.31 73.95
N ILE A 285 -15.64 45.99 73.91
CA ILE A 285 -15.74 45.10 75.08
C ILE A 285 -14.69 45.47 76.14
N ALA A 286 -13.46 45.78 75.72
CA ALA A 286 -12.43 46.26 76.64
C ALA A 286 -12.86 47.55 77.37
N GLY A 287 -13.56 48.44 76.67
CA GLY A 287 -14.18 49.63 77.27
C GLY A 287 -15.23 49.28 78.33
N VAL A 288 -16.11 48.31 78.05
CA VAL A 288 -17.10 47.81 79.03
C VAL A 288 -16.41 47.21 80.26
N GLY A 289 -15.35 46.41 80.07
CA GLY A 289 -14.56 45.85 81.17
C GLY A 289 -13.97 46.93 82.07
N GLY A 290 -13.45 48.02 81.50
CA GLY A 290 -12.98 49.18 82.25
C GLY A 290 -14.08 49.85 83.09
N VAL A 291 -15.29 50.01 82.53
CA VAL A 291 -16.43 50.59 83.25
C VAL A 291 -16.87 49.68 84.42
N VAL A 292 -16.94 48.36 84.20
CA VAL A 292 -17.29 47.39 85.25
C VAL A 292 -16.27 47.39 86.37
N SER A 293 -14.97 47.46 86.04
CA SER A 293 -13.89 47.57 87.04
C SER A 293 -14.06 48.83 87.90
N VAL A 294 -14.29 49.99 87.28
CA VAL A 294 -14.48 51.25 88.02
C VAL A 294 -15.75 51.21 88.89
N LEU A 295 -16.82 50.54 88.44
CA LEU A 295 -18.01 50.33 89.27
C LEU A 295 -17.70 49.43 90.47
N GLY A 296 -16.92 48.36 90.28
CA GLY A 296 -16.45 47.49 91.35
C GLY A 296 -15.72 48.28 92.45
N ASP A 297 -14.74 49.10 92.06
CA ASP A 297 -13.97 49.95 92.99
C ASP A 297 -14.87 50.92 93.78
N ARG A 298 -15.87 51.53 93.11
CA ARG A 298 -16.82 52.46 93.76
C ARG A 298 -17.75 51.75 94.75
N ILE A 299 -18.16 50.53 94.45
CA ILE A 299 -19.00 49.72 95.36
C ILE A 299 -18.17 49.28 96.57
N GLU A 300 -16.90 48.93 96.38
CA GLU A 300 -15.99 48.61 97.48
C GLU A 300 -15.75 49.82 98.39
N GLU A 301 -15.55 51.01 97.81
CA GLU A 301 -15.44 52.27 98.56
C GLU A 301 -16.72 52.55 99.37
N LEU A 302 -17.90 52.34 98.78
CA LEU A 302 -19.19 52.48 99.47
C LEU A 302 -19.29 51.50 100.65
N GLY A 303 -18.88 50.25 100.46
CA GLY A 303 -18.81 49.24 101.51
C GLY A 303 -17.93 49.68 102.67
N THR A 304 -16.76 50.25 102.38
CA THR A 304 -15.83 50.75 103.41
C THR A 304 -16.43 51.92 104.18
N LYS A 305 -17.00 52.92 103.47
CA LYS A 305 -17.68 54.05 104.14
C LYS A 305 -18.86 53.58 105.02
N ALA A 306 -19.60 52.56 104.59
CA ALA A 306 -20.68 51.99 105.39
C ALA A 306 -20.16 51.27 106.65
N VAL A 307 -18.98 50.66 106.60
CA VAL A 307 -18.30 50.12 107.80
C VAL A 307 -17.91 51.24 108.75
N ASP A 308 -17.31 52.31 108.25
CA ASP A 308 -16.90 53.47 109.06
C ASP A 308 -18.10 54.13 109.77
N ILE A 309 -19.22 54.32 109.05
CA ILE A 309 -20.45 54.84 109.65
C ILE A 309 -20.98 53.89 110.73
N GLY A 310 -20.92 52.57 110.49
CA GLY A 310 -21.29 51.57 111.49
C GLY A 310 -20.50 51.70 112.79
N GLN A 311 -19.20 51.99 112.71
CA GLN A 311 -18.36 52.24 113.89
C GLN A 311 -18.80 53.50 114.64
N VAL A 312 -19.09 54.60 113.93
CA VAL A 312 -19.58 55.85 114.54
C VAL A 312 -20.92 55.62 115.24
N ILE A 313 -21.85 54.87 114.62
CA ILE A 313 -23.15 54.55 115.23
C ILE A 313 -22.98 53.70 116.50
N ASN A 314 -22.01 52.79 116.55
CA ASN A 314 -21.69 52.05 117.77
C ASN A 314 -21.25 52.99 118.89
N VAL A 315 -20.34 53.93 118.61
CA VAL A 315 -19.90 54.93 119.61
C VAL A 315 -21.07 55.78 120.09
N ILE A 316 -21.98 56.21 119.21
CA ILE A 316 -23.16 57.01 119.62
C ILE A 316 -24.10 56.17 120.49
N ASN A 317 -24.29 54.89 120.19
CA ASN A 317 -25.10 54.00 121.01
C ASN A 317 -24.47 53.79 122.40
N ASP A 318 -23.14 53.60 122.47
CA ASP A 318 -22.42 53.51 123.74
C ASP A 318 -22.53 54.80 124.56
N ILE A 319 -22.44 55.98 123.92
CA ILE A 319 -22.65 57.28 124.57
C ILE A 319 -24.10 57.41 125.08
N ALA A 320 -25.08 56.98 124.29
CA ALA A 320 -26.48 57.03 124.67
C ALA A 320 -26.77 56.10 125.87
N ASP A 321 -26.21 54.90 125.88
CA ASP A 321 -26.34 53.96 127.01
C ASP A 321 -25.64 54.49 128.28
N GLN A 322 -24.43 55.06 128.15
CA GLN A 322 -23.76 55.75 129.26
C GLN A 322 -24.59 56.93 129.78
N THR A 323 -25.19 57.71 128.88
CA THR A 323 -26.05 58.85 129.24
C THR A 323 -27.31 58.37 129.96
N ASN A 324 -27.90 57.25 129.52
CA ASN A 324 -29.04 56.60 130.16
C ASN A 324 -28.70 56.15 131.60
N LEU A 325 -27.53 55.52 131.79
CA LEU A 325 -27.04 55.13 133.11
C LEU A 325 -26.72 56.33 134.03
N LEU A 326 -26.11 57.38 133.48
CA LEU A 326 -25.85 58.63 134.21
C LEU A 326 -27.16 59.31 134.65
N ALA A 327 -28.14 59.38 133.75
CA ALA A 327 -29.46 59.94 134.03
C ALA A 327 -30.20 59.12 135.10
N LEU A 328 -30.10 57.79 135.05
CA LEU A 328 -30.66 56.91 136.07
C LEU A 328 -30.03 57.16 137.45
N ASN A 329 -28.70 57.24 137.51
CA ASN A 329 -27.99 57.54 138.76
C ASN A 329 -28.38 58.92 139.31
N ALA A 330 -28.53 59.93 138.43
CA ALA A 330 -28.99 61.26 138.82
C ALA A 330 -30.45 61.27 139.32
N ALA A 331 -31.33 60.48 138.71
CA ALA A 331 -32.72 60.32 139.16
C ALA A 331 -32.80 59.65 140.54
N ILE A 332 -31.96 58.65 140.79
CA ILE A 332 -31.84 57.99 142.11
C ILE A 332 -31.37 59.00 143.17
N GLU A 333 -30.32 59.77 142.91
CA GLU A 333 -29.80 60.74 143.88
C GLU A 333 -30.77 61.92 144.10
N ALA A 334 -31.49 62.35 143.05
CA ALA A 334 -32.55 63.34 143.16
C ALA A 334 -33.73 62.85 144.02
N ALA A 335 -34.11 61.57 143.90
CA ALA A 335 -35.10 60.95 144.78
C ALA A 335 -34.61 60.86 146.24
N ARG A 336 -33.31 60.63 146.44
CA ARG A 336 -32.66 60.57 147.76
C ARG A 336 -32.63 61.92 148.48
N ALA A 337 -32.55 63.03 147.73
CA ALA A 337 -32.59 64.40 148.26
C ALA A 337 -34.00 64.90 148.64
N GLY A 338 -35.06 64.11 148.42
CA GLY A 338 -36.44 64.45 148.80
C GLY A 338 -36.98 65.69 148.07
N ASP A 339 -37.65 66.60 148.80
CA ASP A 339 -38.29 67.79 148.21
C ASP A 339 -37.30 68.75 147.53
N ALA A 340 -36.03 68.80 147.99
CA ALA A 340 -34.99 69.64 147.39
C ALA A 340 -34.52 69.12 146.00
N GLY A 341 -34.70 67.82 145.73
CA GLY A 341 -34.28 67.16 144.49
C GLY A 341 -35.32 67.13 143.37
N ARG A 342 -36.56 67.60 143.62
CA ARG A 342 -37.70 67.41 142.71
C ARG A 342 -37.50 68.00 141.31
N GLY A 343 -36.84 69.15 141.21
CA GLY A 343 -36.50 69.77 139.92
C GLY A 343 -35.43 69.00 139.14
N PHE A 344 -34.43 68.45 139.86
CA PHE A 344 -33.38 67.61 139.27
C PHE A 344 -33.91 66.26 138.80
N ALA A 345 -34.88 65.67 139.52
CA ALA A 345 -35.51 64.41 139.13
C ALA A 345 -36.22 64.52 137.78
N VAL A 346 -36.93 65.63 137.52
CA VAL A 346 -37.61 65.87 136.23
C VAL A 346 -36.60 66.00 135.08
N VAL A 347 -35.49 66.71 135.30
CA VAL A 347 -34.43 66.84 134.29
C VAL A 347 -33.77 65.49 134.03
N ALA A 348 -33.47 64.71 135.08
CA ALA A 348 -32.87 63.39 134.96
C ALA A 348 -33.77 62.42 134.17
N ASP A 349 -35.08 62.40 134.43
CA ASP A 349 -36.03 61.58 133.65
C ASP A 349 -36.16 62.03 132.19
N GLU A 350 -36.07 63.33 131.90
CA GLU A 350 -36.10 63.83 130.52
C GLU A 350 -34.82 63.47 129.76
N VAL A 351 -33.65 63.56 130.41
CA VAL A 351 -32.37 63.10 129.85
C VAL A 351 -32.41 61.58 129.61
N ARG A 352 -32.99 60.80 130.54
CA ARG A 352 -33.17 59.35 130.38
C ARG A 352 -34.02 59.01 129.15
N LYS A 353 -35.17 59.66 129.00
CA LYS A 353 -36.03 59.50 127.80
C LYS A 353 -35.34 59.89 126.51
N LEU A 354 -34.52 60.94 126.53
CA LEU A 354 -33.75 61.36 125.36
C LEU A 354 -32.67 60.34 124.99
N ALA A 355 -31.99 59.76 125.99
CA ALA A 355 -31.03 58.69 125.81
C ALA A 355 -31.71 57.43 125.23
N GLU A 356 -32.85 56.99 125.77
CA GLU A 356 -33.64 55.87 125.24
C GLU A 356 -34.09 56.10 123.78
N LYS A 357 -34.59 57.30 123.45
CA LYS A 357 -34.91 57.68 122.06
C LYS A 357 -33.69 57.65 121.14
N THR A 358 -32.52 58.08 121.64
CA THR A 358 -31.27 58.05 120.89
C THR A 358 -30.79 56.62 120.64
N MET A 359 -30.90 55.73 121.63
CA MET A 359 -30.61 54.30 121.49
C MET A 359 -31.54 53.65 120.45
N GLN A 360 -32.84 53.99 120.46
CA GLN A 360 -33.79 53.49 119.47
C GLN A 360 -33.43 53.99 118.05
N ALA A 361 -33.20 55.29 117.88
CA ALA A 361 -32.84 55.86 116.58
C ALA A 361 -31.50 55.31 116.04
N THR A 362 -30.49 55.14 116.90
CA THR A 362 -29.22 54.53 116.49
C THR A 362 -29.35 53.06 116.11
N SER A 363 -30.26 52.31 116.75
CA SER A 363 -30.59 50.93 116.36
C SER A 363 -31.21 50.86 114.96
N GLU A 364 -32.17 51.76 114.67
CA GLU A 364 -32.78 51.87 113.33
C GLU A 364 -31.73 52.23 112.26
N VAL A 365 -30.87 53.22 112.53
CA VAL A 365 -29.78 53.58 111.61
C VAL A 365 -28.79 52.42 111.44
N ARG A 366 -28.44 51.68 112.50
CA ARG A 366 -27.58 50.50 112.42
C ARG A 366 -28.16 49.44 111.48
N SER A 367 -29.47 49.20 111.53
CA SER A 367 -30.12 48.25 110.62
C SER A 367 -30.01 48.69 109.16
N VAL A 368 -30.16 49.98 108.86
CA VAL A 368 -29.98 50.52 107.49
C VAL A 368 -28.53 50.37 107.04
N ILE A 369 -27.56 50.67 107.90
CA ILE A 369 -26.13 50.54 107.57
C ILE A 369 -25.75 49.07 107.31
N LEU A 370 -26.24 48.12 108.09
CA LEU A 370 -26.04 46.69 107.84
C LEU A 370 -26.61 46.28 106.47
N SER A 371 -27.80 46.77 106.12
CA SER A 371 -28.39 46.52 104.80
C SER A 371 -27.56 47.10 103.65
N ILE A 372 -26.98 48.30 103.83
CA ILE A 372 -26.06 48.91 102.84
C ILE A 372 -24.78 48.07 102.71
N GLN A 373 -24.20 47.60 103.81
CA GLN A 373 -23.01 46.74 103.80
C GLN A 373 -23.27 45.43 103.05
N GLU A 374 -24.38 44.76 103.36
CA GLU A 374 -24.78 43.51 102.69
C GLU A 374 -25.04 43.73 101.19
N SER A 375 -25.77 44.80 100.84
CA SER A 375 -26.06 45.14 99.44
C SER A 375 -24.79 45.50 98.66
N SER A 376 -23.86 46.24 99.27
CA SER A 376 -22.58 46.59 98.63
C SER A 376 -21.71 45.34 98.41
N LYS A 377 -21.69 44.41 99.37
CA LYS A 377 -20.98 43.14 99.23
C LYS A 377 -21.58 42.26 98.14
N ALA A 378 -22.92 42.18 98.05
CA ALA A 378 -23.61 41.47 96.98
C ALA A 378 -23.29 42.08 95.61
N ALA A 379 -23.40 43.41 95.49
CA ALA A 379 -23.11 44.13 94.24
C ALA A 379 -21.64 43.99 93.81
N SER A 380 -20.68 43.97 94.75
CA SER A 380 -19.26 43.67 94.46
C SER A 380 -19.09 42.27 93.87
N GLY A 381 -19.78 41.26 94.43
CA GLY A 381 -19.80 39.90 93.88
C GLY A 381 -20.38 39.83 92.47
N GLU A 382 -21.46 40.56 92.20
CA GLU A 382 -22.04 40.68 90.85
C GLU A 382 -21.09 41.38 89.86
N MET A 383 -20.33 42.39 90.31
CA MET A 383 -19.30 43.04 89.48
C MET A 383 -18.15 42.11 89.13
N GLN A 384 -17.71 41.26 90.08
CA GLN A 384 -16.69 40.25 89.79
C GLN A 384 -17.16 39.24 88.73
N GLN A 385 -18.43 38.82 88.81
CA GLN A 385 -19.04 37.92 87.82
C GLN A 385 -19.16 38.61 86.45
N ALA A 386 -19.58 39.88 86.42
CA ALA A 386 -19.66 40.66 85.19
C ALA A 386 -18.28 40.81 84.52
N LEU A 387 -17.23 41.05 85.30
CA LEU A 387 -15.86 41.13 84.77
C LEU A 387 -15.42 39.78 84.15
N SER A 388 -15.69 38.66 84.81
CA SER A 388 -15.40 37.33 84.26
C SER A 388 -16.18 37.05 82.98
N ALA A 389 -17.44 37.48 82.89
CA ALA A 389 -18.22 37.37 81.66
C ALA A 389 -17.63 38.21 80.51
N VAL A 390 -17.16 39.43 80.80
CA VAL A 390 -16.47 40.28 79.83
C VAL A 390 -15.19 39.60 79.30
N GLU A 391 -14.39 38.99 80.18
CA GLU A 391 -13.19 38.24 79.78
C GLU A 391 -13.53 37.08 78.82
N GLN A 392 -14.59 36.31 79.12
CA GLN A 392 -15.03 35.20 78.26
C GLN A 392 -15.51 35.67 76.89
N VAL A 393 -16.28 36.77 76.83
CA VAL A 393 -16.74 37.35 75.57
C VAL A 393 -15.55 37.89 74.77
N THR A 394 -14.56 38.50 75.43
CA THR A 394 -13.32 38.97 74.79
C THR A 394 -12.55 37.82 74.17
N ALA A 395 -12.36 36.71 74.91
CA ALA A 395 -11.70 35.51 74.39
C ALA A 395 -12.44 34.92 73.17
N SER A 396 -13.78 34.93 73.19
CA SER A 396 -14.61 34.44 72.09
C SER A 396 -14.52 35.33 70.85
N ALA A 397 -14.52 36.65 71.02
CA ALA A 397 -14.33 37.62 69.93
C ALA A 397 -12.95 37.44 69.28
N ASN A 398 -11.90 37.23 70.08
CA ASN A 398 -10.56 36.95 69.59
C ASN A 398 -10.47 35.65 68.78
N ALA A 399 -11.10 34.57 69.25
CA ALA A 399 -11.16 33.32 68.51
C ALA A 399 -11.91 33.47 67.17
N ALA A 400 -13.01 34.24 67.15
CA ALA A 400 -13.75 34.53 65.92
C ALA A 400 -12.93 35.38 64.94
N GLY A 401 -12.19 36.38 65.42
CA GLY A 401 -11.27 37.17 64.62
C GLY A 401 -10.17 36.33 63.97
N ALA A 402 -9.55 35.43 64.73
CA ALA A 402 -8.54 34.50 64.23
C ALA A 402 -9.10 33.54 63.16
N ALA A 403 -10.32 33.03 63.36
CA ALA A 403 -10.98 32.18 62.37
C ALA A 403 -11.25 32.93 61.05
N LEU A 404 -11.70 34.18 61.12
CA LEU A 404 -11.90 35.02 59.93
C LEU A 404 -10.59 35.30 59.20
N GLN A 405 -9.50 35.52 59.93
CA GLN A 405 -8.18 35.69 59.33
C GLN A 405 -7.69 34.41 58.62
N SER A 406 -7.99 33.23 59.18
CA SER A 406 -7.71 31.94 58.53
C SER A 406 -8.50 31.79 57.22
N ILE A 407 -9.77 32.20 57.19
CA ILE A 407 -10.59 32.20 55.96
C ILE A 407 -9.99 33.13 54.90
N VAL A 408 -9.45 34.29 55.29
CA VAL A 408 -8.74 35.20 54.36
C VAL A 408 -7.56 34.48 53.70
N SER A 409 -6.72 33.79 54.48
CA SER A 409 -5.59 33.02 53.95
C SER A 409 -6.03 31.90 52.99
N LEU A 410 -7.06 31.13 53.37
CA LEU A 410 -7.60 30.07 52.52
C LEU A 410 -8.19 30.60 51.21
N ALA A 411 -8.82 31.78 51.25
CA ALA A 411 -9.33 32.44 50.05
C ALA A 411 -8.20 32.88 49.11
N ASP A 412 -7.08 33.40 49.66
CA ASP A 412 -5.89 33.75 48.88
C ASP A 412 -5.23 32.51 48.25
N GLU A 413 -5.10 31.40 48.99
CA GLU A 413 -4.63 30.13 48.45
C GLU A 413 -5.54 29.59 47.34
N THR A 414 -6.86 29.64 47.55
CA THR A 414 -7.85 29.23 46.55
C THR A 414 -7.72 30.06 45.28
N SER A 415 -7.56 31.38 45.39
CA SER A 415 -7.36 32.26 44.23
C SER A 415 -6.11 31.89 43.44
N SER A 416 -5.00 31.55 44.12
CA SER A 416 -3.75 31.11 43.48
C SER A 416 -3.91 29.78 42.75
N GLN A 417 -4.58 28.81 43.39
CA GLN A 417 -4.85 27.51 42.80
C GLN A 417 -5.71 27.63 41.53
N VAL A 418 -6.73 28.48 41.59
CA VAL A 418 -7.62 28.75 40.46
C VAL A 418 -6.88 29.42 39.29
N GLN A 419 -5.96 30.34 39.56
CA GLN A 419 -5.11 30.94 38.52
C GLN A 419 -4.24 29.88 37.81
N SER A 420 -3.77 28.88 38.56
CA SER A 420 -3.01 27.76 37.99
C SER A 420 -3.91 26.87 37.11
N ILE A 421 -5.17 26.65 37.50
CA ILE A 421 -6.16 25.92 36.69
C ILE A 421 -6.45 26.69 35.39
N ALA A 422 -6.63 28.01 35.45
CA ALA A 422 -6.84 28.83 34.26
C ALA A 422 -5.66 28.73 33.28
N THR A 423 -4.43 28.79 33.79
CA THR A 423 -3.21 28.63 32.97
C THR A 423 -3.16 27.23 32.32
N ALA A 424 -3.46 26.18 33.08
CA ALA A 424 -3.52 24.82 32.56
C ALA A 424 -4.61 24.64 31.50
N ALA A 425 -5.76 25.32 31.64
CA ALA A 425 -6.82 25.31 30.65
C ALA A 425 -6.39 26.01 29.34
N GLU A 426 -5.66 27.12 29.43
CA GLU A 426 -5.06 27.78 28.25
C GLU A 426 -4.06 26.87 27.53
N GLU A 427 -3.18 26.18 28.27
CA GLU A 427 -2.23 25.22 27.70
C GLU A 427 -2.94 24.02 27.05
N GLN A 428 -4.01 23.52 27.68
CA GLN A 428 -4.85 22.46 27.10
C GLN A 428 -5.52 22.91 25.81
N SER A 429 -6.01 24.15 25.75
CA SER A 429 -6.62 24.71 24.54
C SER A 429 -5.61 24.75 23.38
N ALA A 430 -4.41 25.26 23.63
CA ALA A 430 -3.33 25.30 22.63
C ALA A 430 -2.93 23.88 22.16
N THR A 431 -2.88 22.92 23.08
CA THR A 431 -2.58 21.52 22.75
C THR A 431 -3.69 20.89 21.91
N SER A 432 -4.96 21.17 22.22
CA SER A 432 -6.11 20.70 21.44
C SER A 432 -6.08 21.25 20.00
N GLU A 433 -5.68 22.52 19.81
CA GLU A 433 -5.51 23.09 18.46
C GLU A 433 -4.40 22.37 17.67
N GLN A 434 -3.27 22.07 18.31
CA GLN A 434 -2.19 21.30 17.68
C GLN A 434 -2.65 19.89 17.30
N ILE A 435 -3.43 19.23 18.15
CA ILE A 435 -3.98 17.90 17.85
C ILE A 435 -4.95 17.98 16.68
N ASN A 436 -5.81 19.00 16.62
CA ASN A 436 -6.71 19.19 15.47
C ASN A 436 -5.93 19.38 14.16
N GLY A 437 -4.83 20.15 14.18
CA GLY A 437 -3.94 20.26 13.02
C GLY A 437 -3.33 18.91 12.60
N ALA A 438 -2.89 18.10 13.56
CA ALA A 438 -2.37 16.77 13.28
C ALA A 438 -3.45 15.81 12.72
N VAL A 439 -4.68 15.90 13.22
CA VAL A 439 -5.85 15.14 12.75
C VAL A 439 -6.17 15.51 11.30
N ASP A 440 -6.16 16.80 10.94
CA ASP A 440 -6.37 17.24 9.56
C ASP A 440 -5.29 16.68 8.62
N GLU A 441 -4.02 16.77 9.04
CA GLU A 441 -2.89 16.25 8.28
C GLU A 441 -2.97 14.72 8.07
N ILE A 442 -3.36 13.96 9.10
CA ILE A 442 -3.58 12.51 9.00
C ILE A 442 -4.73 12.19 8.02
N THR A 443 -5.77 13.03 7.99
CA THR A 443 -6.90 12.89 7.04
C THR A 443 -6.45 13.13 5.60
N ARG A 444 -5.63 14.16 5.39
CA ARG A 444 -5.03 14.46 4.10
C ARG A 444 -4.15 13.32 3.61
N ILE A 445 -3.24 12.81 4.46
CA ILE A 445 -2.36 11.67 4.14
C ILE A 445 -3.18 10.42 3.80
N ALA A 446 -4.25 10.13 4.55
CA ALA A 446 -5.12 8.99 4.26
C ALA A 446 -5.78 9.13 2.88
N THR A 447 -6.23 10.33 2.52
CA THR A 447 -6.82 10.63 1.21
C THR A 447 -5.81 10.47 0.08
N GLU A 448 -4.62 11.03 0.22
CA GLU A 448 -3.51 10.89 -0.75
C GLU A 448 -3.07 9.43 -0.91
N THR A 449 -3.06 8.67 0.19
CA THR A 449 -2.77 7.24 0.18
C THR A 449 -3.82 6.49 -0.66
N MET A 450 -5.12 6.79 -0.47
CA MET A 450 -6.17 6.16 -1.26
C MET A 450 -6.04 6.48 -2.75
N GLU A 451 -5.77 7.74 -3.10
CA GLU A 451 -5.56 8.15 -4.50
C GLU A 451 -4.35 7.44 -5.12
N THR A 452 -3.23 7.38 -4.40
CA THR A 452 -2.01 6.72 -4.85
C THR A 452 -2.23 5.22 -5.03
N MET A 453 -2.94 4.57 -4.10
CA MET A 453 -3.28 3.15 -4.21
C MET A 453 -4.24 2.87 -5.38
N ASN A 454 -5.17 3.77 -5.69
CA ASN A 454 -6.02 3.64 -6.88
C ASN A 454 -5.22 3.76 -8.18
N LYS A 455 -4.24 4.66 -8.25
CA LYS A 455 -3.31 4.74 -9.39
C LYS A 455 -2.48 3.46 -9.52
N ALA A 456 -1.89 3.00 -8.42
CA ALA A 456 -1.12 1.75 -8.40
C ALA A 456 -1.95 0.54 -8.84
N ALA A 457 -3.24 0.47 -8.48
CA ALA A 457 -4.12 -0.61 -8.95
C ALA A 457 -4.23 -0.63 -10.49
N THR A 458 -4.31 0.55 -11.10
CA THR A 458 -4.38 0.71 -12.56
C THR A 458 -3.09 0.24 -13.23
N ASP A 459 -1.94 0.63 -12.68
CA ASP A 459 -0.62 0.26 -13.22
C ASP A 459 -0.38 -1.25 -13.14
N VAL A 460 -0.75 -1.87 -12.01
CA VAL A 460 -0.67 -3.32 -11.81
C VAL A 460 -1.53 -4.09 -12.80
N PHE A 461 -2.72 -3.56 -13.11
CA PHE A 461 -3.60 -4.16 -14.10
C PHE A 461 -3.02 -4.08 -15.51
N SER A 462 -2.48 -2.91 -15.88
CA SER A 462 -1.79 -2.74 -17.17
C SER A 462 -0.62 -3.70 -17.29
N LEU A 463 0.17 -3.86 -16.22
CA LEU A 463 1.30 -4.80 -16.17
C LEU A 463 0.86 -6.26 -16.38
N SER A 464 -0.20 -6.69 -15.69
CA SER A 464 -0.75 -8.04 -15.85
C SER A 464 -1.33 -8.28 -17.26
N GLY A 465 -1.95 -7.26 -17.84
CA GLY A 465 -2.39 -7.27 -19.24
C GLY A 465 -1.22 -7.49 -20.20
N ARG A 466 -0.12 -6.73 -20.05
CA ARG A 466 1.05 -6.85 -20.94
C ARG A 466 1.79 -8.18 -20.77
N ALA A 467 1.88 -8.71 -19.56
CA ALA A 467 2.47 -10.03 -19.31
C ALA A 467 1.64 -11.15 -19.99
N SER A 468 0.32 -11.02 -19.96
CA SER A 468 -0.58 -11.96 -20.64
C SER A 468 -0.44 -11.88 -22.18
N ASP A 469 -0.21 -10.69 -22.75
CA ASP A 469 0.05 -10.51 -24.19
C ASP A 469 1.34 -11.18 -24.60
N LEU A 470 2.40 -10.95 -23.82
CA LEU A 470 3.69 -11.56 -24.07
C LEU A 470 3.57 -13.09 -24.10
N SER A 471 2.88 -13.68 -23.12
CA SER A 471 2.65 -15.13 -23.10
C SER A 471 1.87 -15.63 -24.32
N LEU A 472 0.85 -14.89 -24.75
CA LEU A 472 0.07 -15.23 -25.95
C LEU A 472 0.92 -15.16 -27.23
N HIS A 473 1.69 -14.08 -27.41
CA HIS A 473 2.56 -13.90 -28.57
C HIS A 473 3.61 -15.02 -28.67
N ILE A 474 4.21 -15.41 -27.54
CA ILE A 474 5.19 -16.50 -27.52
C ILE A 474 4.53 -17.84 -27.87
N LYS A 475 3.33 -18.13 -27.35
CA LYS A 475 2.58 -19.33 -27.71
C LYS A 475 2.28 -19.38 -29.21
N ARG A 476 1.90 -18.25 -29.82
CA ARG A 476 1.70 -18.13 -31.28
C ARG A 476 3.00 -18.38 -32.07
N MET A 477 4.14 -17.89 -31.56
CA MET A 477 5.44 -18.16 -32.18
C MET A 477 5.80 -19.65 -32.11
N GLN A 478 5.46 -20.35 -31.03
CA GLN A 478 5.73 -21.78 -30.84
C GLN A 478 4.83 -22.70 -31.70
N SER A 479 3.55 -22.35 -31.89
CA SER A 479 2.61 -23.20 -32.62
C SER A 479 2.82 -23.21 -34.14
N GLY A 480 3.61 -22.28 -34.70
CA GLY A 480 3.85 -22.19 -36.15
C GLY A 480 2.60 -21.83 -36.97
N GLU A 481 1.46 -21.65 -36.29
CA GLU A 481 0.21 -21.22 -36.88
C GLU A 481 0.19 -19.70 -36.91
N CYS A 482 0.54 -19.16 -38.08
CA CYS A 482 -0.02 -17.89 -38.50
C CYS A 482 -1.50 -18.15 -38.83
N GLU A 483 -2.32 -18.41 -37.80
CA GLU A 483 -3.76 -18.43 -37.94
C GLU A 483 -4.16 -17.06 -38.50
N LYS A 484 -4.65 -17.06 -39.73
CA LYS A 484 -5.43 -15.93 -40.27
C LYS A 484 -6.47 -15.63 -39.23
N ASP A 485 -6.52 -14.38 -38.78
CA ASP A 485 -7.54 -13.84 -37.89
C ASP A 485 -8.90 -14.49 -38.19
N ALA A 486 -9.24 -15.56 -37.46
CA ALA A 486 -10.60 -15.99 -37.38
C ALA A 486 -11.30 -14.79 -36.78
N ALA A 487 -12.35 -14.32 -37.43
CA ALA A 487 -13.19 -13.21 -37.01
C ALA A 487 -13.76 -13.44 -35.60
N GLY A 488 -12.93 -13.34 -34.57
CA GLY A 488 -13.27 -13.37 -33.17
C GLY A 488 -13.83 -12.01 -32.87
N LYS A 489 -15.11 -11.83 -33.19
CA LYS A 489 -15.89 -10.66 -32.78
C LYS A 489 -15.49 -10.32 -31.35
N GLU A 490 -14.97 -9.11 -31.12
CA GLU A 490 -14.73 -8.61 -29.77
C GLU A 490 -16.03 -8.76 -29.00
N VAL A 491 -16.10 -9.78 -28.14
CA VAL A 491 -17.24 -9.96 -27.28
C VAL A 491 -16.96 -9.15 -26.04
N PRO A 492 -17.88 -8.27 -25.65
CA PRO A 492 -17.63 -7.49 -24.49
C PRO A 492 -17.67 -8.35 -23.21
N CYS A 493 -16.96 -7.91 -22.16
CA CYS A 493 -16.71 -8.64 -20.90
C CYS A 493 -17.91 -9.43 -20.36
N TRP A 494 -19.09 -8.88 -20.55
CA TRP A 494 -20.30 -9.45 -20.02
C TRP A 494 -21.05 -10.45 -20.86
N VAL A 495 -20.88 -10.37 -22.18
CA VAL A 495 -21.35 -11.42 -23.05
C VAL A 495 -20.48 -12.64 -22.76
N TYR A 496 -19.18 -12.42 -22.52
CA TYR A 496 -18.24 -13.46 -22.14
C TYR A 496 -18.51 -14.04 -20.73
N LYS A 497 -18.81 -13.20 -19.74
CA LYS A 497 -19.08 -13.63 -18.35
C LYS A 497 -20.56 -13.83 -18.03
N ASP A 498 -21.44 -13.86 -19.03
CA ASP A 498 -22.90 -14.00 -18.89
C ASP A 498 -23.48 -13.13 -17.76
N CYS A 499 -23.03 -11.88 -17.68
CA CYS A 499 -23.47 -10.95 -16.66
C CYS A 499 -24.82 -10.37 -17.10
N GLY A 500 -25.92 -10.73 -16.40
CA GLY A 500 -27.29 -10.31 -16.73
C GLY A 500 -27.41 -8.79 -16.91
N ARG A 501 -27.95 -8.36 -18.07
CA ARG A 501 -27.66 -7.02 -18.59
C ARG A 501 -28.77 -6.21 -19.21
N GLU A 502 -29.99 -6.67 -19.15
CA GLU A 502 -31.12 -5.92 -19.69
C GLU A 502 -31.93 -5.31 -18.56
N LYS A 503 -32.29 -4.03 -18.70
CA LYS A 503 -33.48 -3.48 -18.04
C LYS A 503 -34.67 -4.25 -18.63
N GLY A 504 -35.36 -5.05 -17.82
CA GLY A 504 -36.36 -6.04 -18.28
C GLY A 504 -35.88 -7.49 -18.37
N GLY A 505 -34.59 -7.79 -18.17
CA GLY A 505 -34.02 -9.13 -18.36
C GLY A 505 -34.40 -10.15 -17.27
N LYS A 506 -34.23 -11.45 -17.52
CA LYS A 506 -34.65 -12.57 -16.64
C LYS A 506 -34.16 -12.49 -15.17
N ARG A 507 -33.18 -11.64 -14.83
CA ARG A 507 -32.67 -11.42 -13.46
C ARG A 507 -32.89 -9.99 -12.91
N GLU A 508 -33.67 -9.14 -13.59
CA GLU A 508 -33.95 -7.76 -13.16
C GLU A 508 -34.62 -7.67 -11.79
N LYS A 509 -35.55 -8.59 -11.50
CA LYS A 509 -36.33 -8.60 -10.25
C LYS A 509 -35.50 -8.92 -8.99
N GLU A 510 -34.29 -9.46 -9.14
CA GLU A 510 -33.44 -9.89 -8.02
C GLU A 510 -32.25 -8.95 -7.76
N MET A 511 -31.76 -8.19 -8.75
CA MET A 511 -30.41 -7.59 -8.68
C MET A 511 -30.30 -6.09 -9.06
N GLY A 512 -31.36 -5.43 -9.53
CA GLY A 512 -31.32 -4.00 -9.91
C GLY A 512 -30.56 -3.71 -11.22
N VAL A 513 -30.21 -2.43 -11.47
CA VAL A 513 -29.50 -1.98 -12.68
C VAL A 513 -28.01 -1.80 -12.40
N CYS A 514 -27.15 -2.40 -13.23
CA CYS A 514 -25.69 -2.28 -13.10
C CYS A 514 -25.20 -0.83 -13.41
N PRO A 515 -24.36 -0.21 -12.55
CA PRO A 515 -23.78 1.11 -12.80
C PRO A 515 -22.96 1.26 -14.10
N ALA A 516 -22.52 0.16 -14.72
CA ALA A 516 -21.84 0.19 -16.01
C ALA A 516 -22.78 0.49 -17.21
N TRP A 517 -24.08 0.64 -16.95
CA TRP A 517 -25.09 1.08 -17.91
C TRP A 517 -25.02 2.61 -18.07
N PRO A 518 -25.00 3.20 -19.29
CA PRO A 518 -25.34 2.65 -20.61
C PRO A 518 -24.14 2.29 -21.50
N ASN A 519 -22.90 2.36 -21.02
CA ASN A 519 -21.71 2.00 -21.81
C ASN A 519 -21.59 0.50 -22.06
N HIS A 520 -22.67 -0.22 -21.80
CA HIS A 520 -22.77 -1.64 -21.82
C HIS A 520 -21.57 -2.32 -21.17
N GLY A 521 -20.72 -1.76 -20.32
CA GLY A 521 -19.56 -2.46 -19.76
C GLY A 521 -18.27 -2.45 -20.58
N TYR A 522 -18.17 -1.68 -21.68
CA TYR A 522 -16.90 -1.43 -22.37
C TYR A 522 -15.89 -0.81 -21.39
N SER A 523 -16.37 0.06 -20.50
CA SER A 523 -15.60 0.67 -19.42
C SER A 523 -15.88 0.02 -18.06
N CYS A 524 -16.31 -1.25 -18.04
CA CYS A 524 -16.75 -1.88 -16.79
C CYS A 524 -15.69 -1.69 -15.72
N ALA A 525 -14.44 -2.12 -15.95
CA ALA A 525 -13.32 -1.96 -15.00
C ALA A 525 -13.17 -0.56 -14.37
N ALA A 526 -13.57 0.51 -15.07
CA ALA A 526 -13.47 1.91 -14.62
C ALA A 526 -14.63 2.43 -13.76
N VAL A 527 -15.70 1.64 -13.57
CA VAL A 527 -16.89 2.05 -12.81
C VAL A 527 -16.95 1.27 -11.49
N THR A 528 -16.92 1.94 -10.34
CA THR A 528 -17.09 1.28 -9.03
C THR A 528 -18.52 0.76 -8.84
N GLY A 529 -18.71 -0.28 -8.02
CA GLY A 529 -20.05 -0.79 -7.70
C GLY A 529 -20.72 -1.65 -8.79
N THR A 530 -20.02 -2.02 -9.87
CA THR A 530 -20.62 -2.88 -10.91
C THR A 530 -20.72 -4.33 -10.47
N TYR A 531 -21.58 -5.09 -11.12
CA TYR A 531 -21.73 -6.52 -10.90
C TYR A 531 -20.82 -7.34 -11.82
N CYS A 532 -20.15 -8.33 -11.25
CA CYS A 532 -19.41 -9.36 -11.99
C CYS A 532 -19.60 -10.70 -11.29
N GLY A 533 -20.05 -11.74 -12.02
CA GLY A 533 -20.29 -13.07 -11.44
C GLY A 533 -21.32 -13.11 -10.30
N GLY A 534 -22.26 -12.15 -10.25
CA GLY A 534 -23.29 -12.05 -9.20
C GLY A 534 -22.90 -11.28 -7.95
N VAL A 535 -21.68 -10.72 -7.87
CA VAL A 535 -21.20 -9.95 -6.70
C VAL A 535 -20.93 -8.49 -7.09
N ILE A 536 -21.31 -7.56 -6.20
CA ILE A 536 -20.98 -6.13 -6.32
C ILE A 536 -19.48 -5.95 -6.11
N GLN A 537 -18.83 -5.35 -7.10
CA GLN A 537 -17.43 -4.97 -7.00
C GLN A 537 -17.34 -3.64 -6.24
N GLU A 538 -16.75 -3.63 -5.05
CA GLU A 538 -16.70 -2.46 -4.14
C GLU A 538 -15.80 -1.32 -4.69
N THR A 539 -14.60 -1.18 -4.15
CA THR A 539 -13.65 -0.14 -4.55
C THR A 539 -13.05 -0.45 -5.91
N PHE A 540 -12.62 0.61 -6.60
CA PHE A 540 -11.96 0.51 -7.88
C PHE A 540 -10.75 -0.42 -7.84
N ALA A 541 -9.91 -0.30 -6.80
CA ALA A 541 -8.77 -1.19 -6.60
C ALA A 541 -9.16 -2.66 -6.45
N LYS A 542 -10.17 -2.98 -5.62
CA LYS A 542 -10.66 -4.35 -5.42
C LYS A 542 -11.21 -4.92 -6.72
N LYS A 543 -11.91 -4.10 -7.49
CA LYS A 543 -12.48 -4.48 -8.78
C LYS A 543 -11.40 -4.77 -9.81
N ILE A 544 -10.44 -3.86 -9.97
CA ILE A 544 -9.36 -4.01 -10.94
C ILE A 544 -8.52 -5.25 -10.61
N ALA A 545 -8.23 -5.48 -9.33
CA ALA A 545 -7.60 -6.71 -8.86
C ALA A 545 -8.38 -7.97 -9.27
N ASN A 546 -9.71 -7.96 -9.11
CA ASN A 546 -10.57 -9.07 -9.52
C ASN A 546 -10.65 -9.24 -11.04
N CYS A 547 -10.65 -8.14 -11.79
CA CYS A 547 -10.64 -8.15 -13.25
C CYS A 547 -9.33 -8.77 -13.79
N ALA A 548 -8.17 -8.49 -13.19
CA ALA A 548 -6.90 -9.08 -13.61
C ALA A 548 -6.90 -10.63 -13.48
N LYS A 549 -7.64 -11.15 -12.48
CA LYS A 549 -7.75 -12.61 -12.25
C LYS A 549 -8.73 -13.30 -13.21
N CYS A 550 -9.58 -12.55 -13.89
CA CYS A 550 -10.72 -13.06 -14.67
C CYS A 550 -10.32 -13.55 -16.08
N ASP A 551 -10.83 -14.72 -16.47
CA ASP A 551 -10.50 -15.35 -17.77
C ASP A 551 -10.84 -14.49 -18.99
N TYR A 552 -11.80 -13.58 -18.88
CA TYR A 552 -12.11 -12.65 -19.98
C TYR A 552 -10.92 -11.74 -20.30
N PHE A 553 -10.31 -11.18 -19.26
CA PHE A 553 -9.17 -10.27 -19.40
C PHE A 553 -7.89 -10.99 -19.81
N LYS A 554 -7.84 -12.31 -19.57
CA LYS A 554 -6.80 -13.22 -20.06
C LYS A 554 -7.06 -13.74 -21.49
N SER A 555 -8.24 -13.46 -22.06
CA SER A 555 -8.65 -13.92 -23.39
C SER A 555 -8.22 -12.97 -24.53
N THR A 556 -8.35 -13.45 -25.77
CA THR A 556 -8.13 -12.68 -27.01
C THR A 556 -9.28 -11.72 -27.34
N HIS A 557 -10.40 -11.78 -26.63
CA HIS A 557 -11.58 -10.93 -26.86
C HIS A 557 -11.54 -9.59 -26.12
N TYR A 558 -10.51 -9.35 -25.32
CA TYR A 558 -10.36 -8.15 -24.52
C TYR A 558 -9.42 -7.14 -25.19
N ASP A 559 -9.96 -5.98 -25.57
CA ASP A 559 -9.18 -4.84 -26.06
C ASP A 559 -8.43 -4.16 -24.90
N ARG A 560 -7.10 -4.28 -24.91
CA ARG A 560 -6.21 -3.79 -23.85
C ARG A 560 -5.83 -2.32 -24.01
N GLU A 561 -6.00 -1.72 -25.19
CA GLU A 561 -5.76 -0.29 -25.43
C GLU A 561 -6.93 0.59 -24.94
N SER A 562 -8.13 0.02 -24.85
CA SER A 562 -9.36 0.69 -24.35
C SER A 562 -9.27 1.23 -22.91
N ILE A 563 -8.34 0.72 -22.08
CA ILE A 563 -8.16 1.19 -20.72
C ILE A 563 -7.57 2.59 -20.70
N HIS A 564 -6.47 2.84 -21.40
CA HIS A 564 -5.81 4.15 -21.38
C HIS A 564 -6.73 5.26 -21.92
N SER A 565 -7.58 4.95 -22.91
CA SER A 565 -8.55 5.90 -23.48
C SER A 565 -9.79 6.15 -22.60
N ALA A 566 -10.23 5.16 -21.81
CA ALA A 566 -11.34 5.35 -20.86
C ALA A 566 -10.97 6.26 -19.67
N PHE A 567 -9.67 6.33 -19.32
CA PHE A 567 -9.18 7.13 -18.19
C PHE A 567 -8.97 8.62 -18.52
N GLU A 568 -8.68 9.00 -19.77
CA GLU A 568 -8.61 10.42 -20.17
C GLU A 568 -9.96 11.15 -20.05
N CYS A 569 -11.09 10.42 -20.08
CA CYS A 569 -12.42 11.01 -19.97
C CYS A 569 -12.93 11.24 -18.52
N GLN A 570 -12.25 10.74 -17.48
CA GLN A 570 -12.68 10.94 -16.09
C GLN A 570 -12.08 12.18 -15.42
N GLY A 571 -11.14 12.89 -16.08
CA GLY A 571 -10.54 14.13 -15.59
C GLY A 571 -11.41 15.39 -15.73
N THR A 572 -12.58 15.32 -16.37
CA THR A 572 -13.50 16.47 -16.50
C THR A 572 -14.92 16.10 -16.08
N ALA A 573 -15.18 16.16 -14.77
CA ALA A 573 -16.54 16.38 -14.27
C ALA A 573 -17.02 17.76 -14.77
N GLY A 574 -17.64 17.81 -15.96
CA GLY A 574 -18.14 19.09 -16.48
C GLY A 574 -18.51 19.21 -17.94
N LYS A 575 -18.76 18.15 -18.72
CA LYS A 575 -19.35 18.32 -20.08
C LYS A 575 -20.55 17.41 -20.34
N LYS A 576 -21.66 18.11 -20.62
CA LYS A 576 -23.00 17.64 -20.97
C LYS A 576 -22.99 16.42 -21.90
N LEU A 577 -23.65 15.36 -21.46
CA LEU A 577 -24.25 14.34 -22.32
C LEU A 577 -24.98 15.03 -23.49
N LYS A 578 -24.48 14.85 -24.73
CA LYS A 578 -25.27 15.14 -25.92
C LYS A 578 -26.37 14.08 -26.03
N PRO A 579 -27.63 14.45 -26.32
CA PRO A 579 -28.68 13.48 -26.53
C PRO A 579 -28.43 12.77 -27.87
N LEU A 580 -28.30 11.45 -27.82
CA LEU A 580 -28.38 10.60 -29.01
C LEU A 580 -29.78 10.77 -29.62
N ARG A 581 -29.82 11.19 -30.88
CA ARG A 581 -31.04 11.30 -31.70
C ARG A 581 -31.66 9.91 -31.90
N LYS A 582 -33.00 9.95 -32.05
CA LYS A 582 -33.98 8.87 -32.25
C LYS A 582 -33.49 7.63 -33.00
#